data_AF-A0AA85A4H5-F1
#
_entry.id   AF-A0AA85A4H5-F1
#
_cell.length_a   1.000
_cell.length_b   1.000
_cell.length_c   1.000
_cell.angle_alpha   90.00
_cell.angle_beta   90.00
_cell.angle_gamma   90.00
#
_symmetry.space_group_name_H-M   'P 1'
#
loop_
_entity.id
_entity.type
_entity.pdbx_description
1 polymer ?
#
loop_
_entity_poly.entity_id
_entity_poly.type
_entity_poly.pdbx_seq_one_letter_code
_entity_poly.pdbx_strand_id
1 'polypeptide(L)'
;MLADPKFARFSQEIGLASLGTSDEEIKKLATCYFFTIEFGLCRQDNQLKAYGAGLLSSVAELQHALSDKAVIKPFIPMEVINEECLVTTFQNGYFETSSFEDATRQMREFVRTIKRPFGVHYNPYTQSIEIIKTPKSVAKLVQDLQFELTAINESLLKINREIKSQQFATNKIITEDRSS
;
A
#
# COMPACT_ATOMS: atom_id res chain seq x y z
N MET A 1 -9.05 -3.14 -9.17
CA MET A 1 -8.09 -2.55 -8.21
C MET A 1 -8.12 -3.19 -6.82
N LEU A 2 -9.25 -3.24 -6.12
CA LEU A 2 -9.30 -3.82 -4.75
C LEU A 2 -8.95 -5.31 -4.63
N ALA A 3 -8.91 -6.04 -5.73
CA ALA A 3 -8.40 -7.42 -5.78
C ALA A 3 -6.86 -7.50 -5.70
N ASP A 4 -6.14 -6.38 -5.90
CA ASP A 4 -4.70 -6.31 -5.71
C ASP A 4 -4.37 -6.00 -4.24
N PRO A 5 -3.57 -6.85 -3.55
CA PRO A 5 -3.28 -6.66 -2.13
C PRO A 5 -2.53 -5.35 -1.79
N LYS A 6 -1.70 -4.83 -2.71
CA LYS A 6 -0.93 -3.62 -2.48
C LYS A 6 -1.85 -2.40 -2.55
N PHE A 7 -2.73 -2.38 -3.55
CA PHE A 7 -3.77 -1.35 -3.67
C PHE A 7 -4.77 -1.38 -2.52
N ALA A 8 -5.20 -2.57 -2.08
CA ALA A 8 -6.10 -2.73 -0.95
C ALA A 8 -5.47 -2.19 0.35
N ARG A 9 -4.19 -2.48 0.59
CA ARG A 9 -3.42 -1.91 1.72
C ARG A 9 -3.34 -0.40 1.64
N PHE A 10 -3.01 0.15 0.46
CA PHE A 10 -2.97 1.60 0.26
C PHE A 10 -4.32 2.25 0.60
N SER A 11 -5.42 1.67 0.11
CA SER A 11 -6.78 2.16 0.39
C SER A 11 -7.12 2.09 1.89
N GLN A 12 -6.72 1.01 2.56
CA GLN A 12 -6.90 0.85 3.99
C GLN A 12 -6.11 1.88 4.80
N GLU A 13 -4.89 2.22 4.42
CA GLU A 13 -4.05 3.20 5.12
C GLU A 13 -4.70 4.58 5.15
N ILE A 14 -5.32 5.02 4.05
CA ILE A 14 -6.08 6.27 4.01
C ILE A 14 -7.27 6.21 4.99
N GLY A 15 -8.02 5.11 4.99
CA GLY A 15 -9.17 4.93 5.90
C GLY A 15 -8.76 4.86 7.37
N LEU A 16 -7.64 4.22 7.70
CA LEU A 16 -7.11 4.17 9.07
C LEU A 16 -6.59 5.53 9.52
N ALA A 17 -6.03 6.32 8.61
CA ALA A 17 -5.56 7.66 8.89
C ALA A 17 -6.70 8.60 9.29
N SER A 18 -7.90 8.46 8.70
CA SER A 18 -9.04 9.35 8.98
C SER A 18 -9.71 9.12 10.34
N LEU A 19 -9.39 8.02 11.02
CA LEU A 19 -9.99 7.69 12.31
C LEU A 19 -9.48 8.63 13.40
N GLY A 20 -10.39 9.42 13.98
CA GLY A 20 -10.11 10.29 15.11
C GLY A 20 -9.37 11.58 14.77
N THR A 21 -9.42 12.01 13.51
CA THR A 21 -8.83 13.27 13.03
C THR A 21 -9.89 14.37 12.90
N SER A 22 -9.46 15.63 12.73
CA SER A 22 -10.40 16.74 12.49
C SER A 22 -10.98 16.71 11.08
N ASP A 23 -12.08 17.42 10.84
CA ASP A 23 -12.69 17.57 9.52
C ASP A 23 -11.73 18.17 8.48
N GLU A 24 -10.83 19.06 8.90
CA GLU A 24 -9.80 19.63 8.03
C GLU A 24 -8.84 18.53 7.53
N GLU A 25 -8.40 17.65 8.42
CA GLU A 25 -7.52 16.54 8.06
C GLU A 25 -8.26 15.47 7.25
N ILE A 26 -9.54 15.23 7.54
CA ILE A 26 -10.40 14.36 6.72
C ILE A 26 -10.50 14.90 5.29
N LYS A 27 -10.66 16.22 5.10
CA LYS A 27 -10.68 16.82 3.76
C LYS A 27 -9.36 16.60 3.02
N LYS A 28 -8.22 16.80 3.68
CA LYS A 28 -6.90 16.53 3.09
C LYS A 28 -6.76 15.06 2.67
N LEU A 29 -7.17 14.13 3.54
CA LEU A 29 -7.18 12.69 3.24
C LEU A 29 -8.11 12.34 2.08
N ALA A 30 -9.28 12.97 2.00
CA ALA A 30 -10.22 12.82 0.90
C ALA A 30 -9.66 13.35 -0.42
N THR A 31 -8.93 14.46 -0.42
CA THR A 31 -8.22 14.95 -1.62
C THR A 31 -7.16 13.95 -2.08
N CYS A 32 -6.37 13.39 -1.16
CA CYS A 32 -5.43 12.32 -1.49
C CYS A 32 -6.13 11.08 -2.05
N TYR A 33 -7.26 10.66 -1.47
CA TYR A 33 -8.08 9.56 -1.99
C TYR A 33 -8.55 9.85 -3.42
N PHE A 34 -9.06 11.05 -3.66
CA PHE A 34 -9.61 11.46 -4.95
C PHE A 34 -8.52 11.42 -6.05
N PHE A 35 -7.37 12.01 -5.82
CA PHE A 35 -6.28 12.04 -6.80
C PHE A 35 -5.45 10.75 -6.90
N THR A 36 -5.81 9.72 -6.13
CA THR A 36 -5.20 8.38 -6.25
C THR A 36 -6.23 7.33 -6.62
N ILE A 37 -7.14 6.99 -5.71
CA ILE A 37 -8.10 5.90 -5.89
C ILE A 37 -9.16 6.23 -6.95
N GLU A 38 -9.56 7.49 -7.10
CA GLU A 38 -10.54 7.90 -8.12
C GLU A 38 -9.88 8.30 -9.45
N PHE A 39 -8.84 9.12 -9.42
CA PHE A 39 -8.24 9.72 -10.62
C PHE A 39 -6.72 9.52 -10.75
N GLY A 40 -6.17 8.51 -10.07
CA GLY A 40 -4.75 8.22 -10.09
C GLY A 40 -4.26 7.51 -11.36
N LEU A 41 -3.02 7.86 -11.72
CA LEU A 41 -2.25 7.25 -12.79
C LEU A 41 -1.05 6.51 -12.21
N CYS A 42 -0.53 5.50 -12.90
CA CYS A 42 0.71 4.84 -12.55
C CYS A 42 1.60 4.67 -13.77
N ARG A 43 2.91 4.52 -13.53
CA ARG A 43 3.87 4.18 -14.58
C ARG A 43 4.29 2.72 -14.47
N GLN A 44 3.96 1.93 -15.47
CA GLN A 44 4.32 0.51 -15.55
C GLN A 44 5.05 0.26 -16.87
N ASP A 45 6.23 -0.36 -16.82
CA ASP A 45 7.06 -0.65 -17.99
C ASP A 45 7.32 0.59 -18.86
N ASN A 46 7.57 1.73 -18.19
CA ASN A 46 7.76 3.04 -18.80
C ASN A 46 6.54 3.57 -19.58
N GLN A 47 5.37 2.97 -19.41
CA GLN A 47 4.10 3.41 -19.97
C GLN A 47 3.20 4.00 -18.89
N LEU A 48 2.55 5.12 -19.20
CA LEU A 48 1.52 5.71 -18.35
C LEU A 48 0.23 4.90 -18.46
N LYS A 49 -0.33 4.52 -17.32
CA LYS A 49 -1.59 3.77 -17.22
C LYS A 49 -2.50 4.40 -16.18
N ALA A 50 -3.81 4.26 -16.36
CA ALA A 50 -4.78 4.66 -15.35
C ALA A 50 -5.11 3.48 -14.42
N TYR A 51 -5.29 3.78 -13.14
CA TYR A 51 -5.85 2.84 -12.18
C TYR A 51 -7.02 3.41 -11.39
N GLY A 52 -7.21 4.74 -11.42
CA GLY A 52 -8.30 5.42 -10.74
C GLY A 52 -9.68 4.92 -11.20
N ALA A 53 -10.59 4.70 -10.26
CA ALA A 53 -11.93 4.18 -10.54
C ALA A 53 -12.76 5.13 -11.44
N GLY A 54 -12.69 6.44 -11.20
CA GLY A 54 -13.29 7.48 -12.05
C GLY A 54 -12.75 7.44 -13.48
N LEU A 55 -11.43 7.33 -13.64
CA LEU A 55 -10.82 7.19 -14.98
C LEU A 55 -11.25 5.89 -15.67
N LEU A 56 -11.21 4.76 -14.97
CA LEU A 56 -11.54 3.46 -15.55
C LEU A 56 -13.05 3.31 -15.88
N SER A 57 -13.91 4.15 -15.29
CA SER A 57 -15.35 4.17 -15.56
C SER A 57 -15.77 5.21 -16.60
N SER A 58 -14.89 6.16 -16.95
CA SER A 58 -15.16 7.24 -17.91
C SER A 58 -14.21 7.18 -19.10
N VAL A 59 -14.72 6.70 -20.25
CA VAL A 59 -13.91 6.59 -21.49
C VAL A 59 -13.35 7.94 -21.93
N ALA A 60 -14.16 9.01 -21.85
CA ALA A 60 -13.75 10.35 -22.28
C ALA A 60 -12.64 10.91 -21.39
N GLU A 61 -12.76 10.75 -20.07
CA GLU A 61 -11.76 11.27 -19.13
C GLU A 61 -10.49 10.41 -19.14
N LEU A 62 -10.61 9.09 -19.32
CA LEU A 62 -9.47 8.21 -19.54
C LEU A 62 -8.64 8.62 -20.76
N GLN A 63 -9.30 8.89 -21.89
CA GLN A 63 -8.62 9.37 -23.11
C GLN A 63 -7.94 10.71 -22.88
N HIS A 64 -8.59 11.62 -22.14
CA HIS A 64 -8.02 12.91 -21.82
C HIS A 64 -6.78 12.76 -20.92
N ALA A 65 -6.87 12.00 -19.82
CA ALA A 65 -5.80 11.80 -18.84
C ALA A 65 -4.55 11.13 -19.42
N LEU A 66 -4.69 10.33 -20.49
CA LEU A 66 -3.59 9.68 -21.19
C LEU A 66 -3.11 10.43 -22.44
N SER A 67 -3.66 11.62 -22.72
CA SER A 67 -3.26 12.45 -23.85
C SER A 67 -2.15 13.43 -23.50
N ASP A 68 -1.47 13.96 -24.52
CA ASP A 68 -0.42 15.00 -24.34
C ASP A 68 -0.95 16.34 -23.79
N LYS A 69 -2.27 16.49 -23.68
CA LYS A 69 -2.93 17.71 -23.15
C LYS A 69 -3.08 17.68 -21.63
N ALA A 70 -2.98 16.50 -21.01
CA ALA A 70 -3.15 16.36 -19.57
C ALA A 70 -1.89 16.81 -18.82
N VAL A 71 -2.07 17.55 -17.73
CA VAL A 71 -0.97 17.88 -16.82
C VAL A 71 -0.78 16.71 -15.86
N ILE A 72 0.38 16.05 -15.94
CA ILE A 72 0.72 14.91 -15.08
C ILE A 72 1.84 15.32 -14.14
N LYS A 73 1.63 15.14 -12.84
CA LYS A 73 2.59 15.43 -11.77
C LYS A 73 2.92 14.16 -10.98
N PRO A 74 4.09 14.06 -10.34
CA PRO A 74 4.34 12.97 -9.39
C PRO A 74 3.38 13.07 -8.21
N PHE A 75 2.87 11.93 -7.74
CA PHE A 75 2.08 11.89 -6.52
C PHE A 75 2.96 12.24 -5.31
N ILE A 76 2.67 13.40 -4.70
CA ILE A 76 3.26 13.88 -3.45
C ILE A 76 2.10 14.35 -2.57
N PRO A 77 1.76 13.67 -1.46
CA PRO A 77 0.58 13.99 -0.66
C PRO A 77 0.50 15.48 -0.24
N MET A 78 1.62 16.07 0.16
CA MET A 78 1.68 17.48 0.58
C MET A 78 1.36 18.49 -0.52
N GLU A 79 1.54 18.12 -1.79
CA GLU A 79 1.16 18.95 -2.93
C GLU A 79 -0.31 18.70 -3.29
N VAL A 80 -0.70 17.43 -3.35
CA VAL A 80 -2.05 16.97 -3.71
C VAL A 80 -3.14 17.57 -2.83
N ILE A 81 -2.90 17.72 -1.52
CA ILE A 81 -3.90 18.28 -0.59
C ILE A 81 -4.35 19.71 -0.92
N ASN A 82 -3.60 20.44 -1.74
CA ASN A 82 -3.93 21.81 -2.15
C ASN A 82 -4.69 21.86 -3.48
N GLU A 83 -4.88 20.72 -4.15
CA GLU A 83 -5.56 20.64 -5.43
C GLU A 83 -7.08 20.60 -5.26
N GLU A 84 -7.78 21.20 -6.22
CA GLU A 84 -9.25 21.23 -6.25
C GLU A 84 -9.81 19.97 -6.91
N CYS A 85 -10.70 19.27 -6.22
CA CYS A 85 -11.40 18.10 -6.77
C CYS A 85 -12.57 18.56 -7.66
N LEU A 86 -12.45 18.40 -8.98
CA LEU A 86 -13.48 18.81 -9.93
C LEU A 86 -14.48 17.66 -10.16
N VAL A 87 -15.77 17.93 -9.97
CA VAL A 87 -16.83 16.90 -10.10
C VAL A 87 -17.56 16.99 -11.45
N THR A 88 -17.59 18.17 -12.07
CA THR A 88 -18.40 18.46 -13.26
C THR A 88 -17.58 18.57 -14.55
N THR A 89 -16.26 18.66 -14.45
CA THR A 89 -15.32 18.81 -15.56
C THR A 89 -14.14 17.88 -15.38
N PHE A 90 -13.35 17.67 -16.43
CA PHE A 90 -12.09 16.94 -16.33
C PHE A 90 -11.14 17.59 -15.32
N GLN A 91 -10.31 16.77 -14.67
CA GLN A 91 -9.35 17.26 -13.70
C GLN A 91 -8.31 18.18 -14.36
N ASN A 92 -7.92 19.25 -13.65
CA ASN A 92 -6.86 20.17 -14.09
C ASN A 92 -5.47 19.51 -14.11
N GLY A 93 -5.28 18.46 -13.31
CA GLY A 93 -4.05 17.69 -13.25
C GLY A 93 -4.29 16.30 -12.69
N TYR A 94 -3.42 15.37 -13.08
CA TYR A 94 -3.42 13.99 -12.64
C TYR A 94 -2.11 13.66 -11.95
N PHE A 95 -2.15 12.72 -11.01
CA PHE A 95 -0.99 12.36 -10.22
C PHE A 95 -0.56 10.93 -10.52
N GLU A 96 0.70 10.79 -10.94
CA GLU A 96 1.29 9.48 -11.22
C GLU A 96 2.01 8.90 -10.00
N THR A 97 1.73 7.63 -9.70
CA THR A 97 2.43 6.84 -8.69
C THR A 97 3.45 5.91 -9.34
N SER A 98 4.66 5.89 -8.78
CA SER A 98 5.76 5.02 -9.21
C SER A 98 5.47 3.55 -8.89
N SER A 99 4.91 3.30 -7.71
CA SER A 99 4.42 2.00 -7.24
C SER A 99 3.43 2.21 -6.09
N PHE A 100 2.58 1.21 -5.82
CA PHE A 100 1.65 1.29 -4.68
C PHE A 100 2.38 1.22 -3.34
N GLU A 101 3.52 0.56 -3.27
CA GLU A 101 4.39 0.55 -2.10
C GLU A 101 4.96 1.94 -1.82
N ASP A 102 5.42 2.64 -2.85
CA ASP A 102 5.91 4.01 -2.71
C ASP A 102 4.77 4.97 -2.32
N ALA A 103 3.61 4.88 -2.97
CA ALA A 103 2.44 5.66 -2.60
C ALA A 103 2.02 5.40 -1.14
N THR A 104 2.05 4.14 -0.69
CA THR A 104 1.78 3.77 0.71
C THR A 104 2.81 4.39 1.66
N ARG A 105 4.09 4.34 1.31
CA ARG A 105 5.17 4.95 2.11
C ARG A 105 4.97 6.46 2.22
N GLN A 106 4.74 7.15 1.10
CA GLN A 106 4.50 8.59 1.08
C GLN A 106 3.26 8.97 1.90
N MET A 107 2.18 8.19 1.77
CA MET A 107 0.97 8.39 2.56
C MET A 107 1.24 8.22 4.06
N ARG A 108 2.01 7.21 4.48
CA ARG A 108 2.38 7.02 5.89
C ARG A 108 3.17 8.20 6.46
N GLU A 109 4.10 8.76 5.67
CA GLU A 109 4.83 9.97 6.09
C GLU A 109 3.90 11.18 6.23
N PHE A 110 2.95 11.36 5.31
CA PHE A 110 1.92 12.39 5.43
C PHE A 110 1.03 12.17 6.66
N VAL A 111 0.60 10.94 6.93
CA VAL A 111 -0.25 10.62 8.09
C VAL A 111 0.47 10.93 9.41
N ARG A 112 1.80 10.88 9.47
CA ARG A 112 2.57 11.29 10.66
C ARG A 112 2.47 12.79 10.94
N THR A 113 2.17 13.63 9.94
CA THR A 113 1.98 15.07 10.15
C THR A 113 0.59 15.40 10.71
N ILE A 114 -0.36 14.46 10.60
CA ILE A 114 -1.73 14.60 11.09
C ILE A 114 -1.74 14.49 12.62
N LYS A 115 -2.30 15.51 13.28
CA LYS A 115 -2.41 15.52 14.74
C LYS A 115 -3.46 14.51 15.20
N ARG A 116 -3.01 13.44 15.87
CA ARG A 116 -3.90 12.45 16.50
C ARG A 116 -3.37 12.02 17.87
N PRO A 117 -4.21 11.94 18.93
CA PRO A 117 -3.76 11.59 20.28
C PRO A 117 -3.47 10.10 20.50
N PHE A 118 -3.72 9.24 19.50
CA PHE A 118 -3.53 7.80 19.58
C PHE A 118 -3.13 7.20 18.23
N GLY A 119 -2.50 6.03 18.26
CA GLY A 119 -2.36 5.16 17.09
C GLY A 119 -3.62 4.30 16.90
N VAL A 120 -3.81 3.79 15.68
CA VAL A 120 -4.84 2.79 15.39
C VAL A 120 -4.19 1.58 14.75
N HIS A 121 -4.72 0.40 15.04
CA HIS A 121 -4.32 -0.85 14.42
C HIS A 121 -5.56 -1.62 14.01
N TYR A 122 -5.60 -2.14 12.79
CA TYR A 122 -6.69 -3.00 12.34
C TYR A 122 -6.40 -4.44 12.71
N ASN A 123 -7.29 -5.06 13.47
CA ASN A 123 -7.24 -6.49 13.77
C ASN A 123 -8.05 -7.27 12.72
N PRO A 124 -7.40 -8.05 11.83
CA PRO A 124 -8.09 -8.76 10.76
C PRO A 124 -8.90 -9.96 11.26
N TYR A 125 -8.59 -10.52 12.43
CA TYR A 125 -9.27 -11.68 12.99
C TYR A 125 -10.64 -11.32 13.56
N THR A 126 -10.74 -10.15 14.21
CA THR A 126 -11.98 -9.64 14.81
C THR A 126 -12.64 -8.56 13.95
N GLN A 127 -12.01 -8.14 12.86
CA GLN A 127 -12.46 -7.06 11.98
C GLN A 127 -12.74 -5.75 12.74
N SER A 128 -11.88 -5.42 13.69
CA SER A 128 -12.05 -4.28 14.60
C SER A 128 -10.85 -3.34 14.62
N ILE A 129 -11.06 -2.09 15.03
CA ILE A 129 -9.99 -1.11 15.25
C ILE A 129 -9.54 -1.16 16.72
N GLU A 130 -8.26 -1.44 16.93
CA GLU A 130 -7.61 -1.37 18.23
C GLU A 130 -6.93 0.01 18.40
N ILE A 131 -7.24 0.69 19.51
CA ILE A 131 -6.66 2.00 19.84
C ILE A 131 -5.34 1.80 20.59
N ILE A 132 -4.25 2.30 20.03
CA ILE A 132 -2.90 2.23 20.60
C ILE A 132 -2.60 3.56 21.31
N LYS A 133 -2.88 3.60 22.62
CA LYS A 133 -2.71 4.82 23.46
C LYS A 133 -1.95 4.60 24.77
N THR A 134 -1.67 3.36 25.13
CA THR A 134 -0.98 2.99 26.39
C THR A 134 0.20 2.05 26.13
N PRO A 135 1.20 1.99 27.05
CA PRO A 135 2.26 0.99 26.97
C PRO A 135 1.72 -0.45 26.93
N LYS A 136 0.61 -0.74 27.62
CA LYS A 136 -0.04 -2.07 27.60
C LYS A 136 -0.58 -2.43 26.22
N SER A 137 -1.24 -1.49 25.53
CA SER A 137 -1.73 -1.72 24.16
C SER A 137 -0.58 -1.92 23.16
N VAL A 138 0.55 -1.23 23.36
CA VAL A 138 1.75 -1.44 22.54
C VAL A 138 2.36 -2.81 22.81
N ALA A 139 2.50 -3.20 24.09
CA ALA A 139 3.05 -4.49 24.48
C ALA A 139 2.23 -5.67 23.91
N LYS A 140 0.89 -5.57 23.93
CA LYS A 140 0.01 -6.57 23.30
C LYS A 140 0.31 -6.73 21.81
N LEU A 141 0.40 -5.63 21.06
CA LEU A 141 0.70 -5.67 19.63
C LEU A 141 2.09 -6.27 19.33
N VAL A 142 3.10 -5.94 20.16
CA VAL A 142 4.45 -6.52 20.05
C VAL A 142 4.41 -8.03 20.32
N GLN A 143 3.65 -8.46 21.31
CA GLN A 143 3.49 -9.89 21.61
C GLN A 143 2.82 -10.63 20.46
N ASP A 144 1.76 -10.06 19.86
CA ASP A 144 1.09 -10.63 18.69
C ASP A 144 2.07 -10.78 17.50
N LEU A 145 2.89 -9.75 17.24
CA LEU A 145 3.94 -9.81 16.21
C LEU A 145 5.03 -10.86 16.53
N GLN A 146 5.37 -11.08 17.80
CA GLN A 146 6.33 -12.11 18.19
C GLN A 146 5.82 -13.52 17.86
N PHE A 147 4.53 -13.78 18.00
CA PHE A 147 3.94 -15.06 17.60
C PHE A 147 4.07 -15.29 16.08
N GLU A 148 3.80 -14.26 15.27
CA GLU A 148 3.99 -14.36 13.81
C GLU A 148 5.47 -14.58 13.43
N LEU A 149 6.40 -13.84 14.05
CA LEU A 149 7.84 -14.01 13.82
C LEU A 149 8.33 -15.40 14.20
N THR A 150 7.77 -15.99 15.27
CA THR A 150 8.11 -17.35 15.68
C THR A 150 7.69 -18.36 14.61
N ALA A 151 6.48 -18.24 14.07
CA ALA A 151 6.00 -19.11 12.99
C ALA A 151 6.85 -18.97 11.70
N ILE A 152 7.29 -17.75 11.38
CA ILE A 152 8.22 -17.50 10.26
C ILE A 152 9.56 -18.20 10.52
N ASN A 153 10.12 -18.05 11.73
CA ASN A 153 11.41 -18.65 12.08
C ASN A 153 11.35 -20.20 12.04
N GLU A 154 10.28 -20.80 12.55
CA GLU A 154 10.08 -22.25 12.44
C GLU A 154 9.99 -22.73 10.99
N SER A 155 9.31 -21.97 10.13
CA SER A 155 9.20 -22.26 8.71
C SER A 155 10.57 -22.18 8.01
N LEU A 156 11.37 -21.16 8.33
CA LEU A 156 12.73 -21.02 7.81
C LEU A 156 13.64 -22.18 8.23
N LEU A 157 13.54 -22.64 9.49
CA LEU A 157 14.30 -23.79 9.97
C LEU A 157 13.93 -25.08 9.22
N LYS A 158 12.64 -25.29 8.92
CA LYS A 158 12.17 -26.45 8.13
C LYS A 158 12.73 -26.40 6.70
N ILE A 159 12.62 -25.25 6.03
CA ILE A 159 13.16 -25.05 4.67
C ILE A 159 14.67 -25.30 4.65
N ASN A 160 15.42 -24.80 5.63
CA ASN A 160 16.87 -25.01 5.68
C ASN A 160 17.26 -26.49 5.89
N ARG A 161 16.47 -27.25 6.66
CA ARG A 161 16.67 -28.71 6.80
C ARG A 161 16.42 -29.43 5.47
N GLU A 162 15.39 -29.06 4.72
CA GLU A 162 15.09 -29.63 3.40
C GLU A 162 16.16 -29.31 2.36
N ILE A 163 16.65 -28.06 2.32
CA ILE A 163 17.74 -27.68 1.42
C ILE A 163 19.00 -28.51 1.71
N LYS A 164 19.35 -28.69 2.99
CA LYS A 164 20.48 -29.53 3.38
C LYS A 164 20.27 -30.99 2.96
N SER A 165 19.11 -31.58 3.24
CA SER A 165 18.85 -32.98 2.88
C SER A 165 18.88 -33.21 1.37
N GLN A 166 18.39 -32.25 0.56
CA GLN A 166 18.48 -32.30 -0.90
C GLN A 166 19.93 -32.17 -1.40
N GLN A 167 20.74 -31.28 -0.83
CA GLN A 167 22.18 -31.19 -1.15
C GLN A 167 22.94 -32.48 -0.81
N PHE A 168 22.63 -33.11 0.33
CA PHE A 168 23.21 -34.40 0.70
C PHE A 168 22.79 -35.52 -0.26
N ALA A 169 21.53 -35.54 -0.70
CA ALA A 169 21.04 -36.52 -1.68
C ALA A 169 21.70 -36.33 -3.06
N THR A 170 21.81 -35.10 -3.55
CA THR A 170 22.45 -34.78 -4.85
C THR A 170 23.94 -35.12 -4.85
N ASN A 171 24.67 -34.81 -3.77
CA ASN A 171 26.08 -35.17 -3.66
C ASN A 171 26.30 -36.68 -3.63
N LYS A 172 25.36 -37.45 -3.05
CA LYS A 172 25.45 -38.91 -3.00
C LYS A 172 25.26 -39.54 -4.39
N ILE A 173 24.34 -39.01 -5.20
CA ILE A 173 24.12 -39.44 -6.59
C ILE A 173 25.37 -39.17 -7.45
N ILE A 174 25.99 -37.99 -7.32
CA ILE A 174 27.20 -37.63 -8.09
C ILE A 174 28.40 -38.52 -7.72
N THR A 175 28.49 -38.99 -6.47
CA THR A 175 29.59 -39.88 -6.05
C THR A 175 29.42 -41.32 -6.54
N GLU A 176 28.19 -41.82 -6.66
CA GLU A 176 27.93 -43.20 -7.12
C GLU A 176 28.15 -43.33 -8.65
N ASP A 177 27.92 -42.26 -9.42
CA ASP A 177 28.09 -42.24 -10.88
C ASP A 177 29.56 -42.12 -11.33
N ARG A 178 30.49 -41.79 -10.40
CA ARG A 178 31.95 -41.73 -10.64
C ARG A 178 32.70 -43.00 -10.26
N SER A 179 32.02 -43.96 -9.65
CA SER A 179 32.58 -45.25 -9.21
C SER A 179 32.22 -46.43 -10.12
N SER A 180 31.61 -46.16 -11.28
CA SER A 180 31.30 -47.13 -12.34
C SER A 180 32.13 -46.84 -13.58
#